data_AF-A0A369ALC0-F1
#
_entry.id   AF-A0A369ALC0-F1
#
_cell.length_a   1.000
_cell.length_b   1.000
_cell.length_c   1.000
_cell.angle_alpha   90.00
_cell.angle_beta   90.00
_cell.angle_gamma   90.00
#
_symmetry.space_group_name_H-M   'P 1'
#
loop_
_entity.id
_entity.type
_entity.pdbx_description
1 polymer ?
#
loop_
_entity_poly.entity_id
_entity_poly.type
_entity_poly.pdbx_seq_one_letter_code
_entity_poly.pdbx_strand_id
1 'polypeptide(L)'
;MDKHIDIEKLFIFENLYKIINTSTLDELLMLSLSYKVQINKLQNVRINVDAARVHVHSTYVNLFKNKLAGSAVLFDTILDLKENIEQYKWLYNILEDKNSKTTLTCIMLYRMFGDLNFIGACYDKRKHYFDVDILPKVENEVFIDAGSCDGKDSISFIDIYGDDYKKIYTYEPSLDNYKNIVHNLAKYPRIEHCMRGISDKKGEMFFTSYMPASANRLHSEWGDIKVDISTIDFDIIEPVTFIKMDIEGAEQAALYGSKRHISEDTPKMAICLYHTVDDIWKIPRIIYSFNPNYKFYMRQHELNTPWELVLYTAPKFLFHSADLPACKMEVTSSNEAIRSSKSSQNNQAESSENEKYYEIINYIFPLLSTMQEAILYIAGKLPETECTESVTVLGDVLGAISGIENAMSSVPLRAEDNSREVLSGTLKENIGRLIISYEQNKDIDLRPELSEEIFTAFMGWMNEIQKELKSE
;
A
#
# COMPACT_ATOMS: atom_id res chain seq x y z
N MET A 1 5.74 -31.00 12.31
CA MET A 1 7.04 -30.79 11.64
C MET A 1 7.78 -29.75 12.48
N ASP A 2 8.46 -30.18 13.55
CA ASP A 2 9.24 -29.30 14.42
C ASP A 2 10.59 -28.98 13.75
N LYS A 3 10.54 -28.18 12.68
CA LYS A 3 11.74 -27.61 12.10
C LYS A 3 11.82 -26.17 12.57
N HIS A 4 12.78 -25.90 13.44
CA HIS A 4 13.19 -24.54 13.76
C HIS A 4 13.48 -23.80 12.45
N ILE A 5 12.78 -22.70 12.20
CA ILE A 5 13.03 -21.88 11.02
C ILE A 5 14.27 -21.05 11.31
N ASP A 6 15.30 -21.24 10.51
CA ASP A 6 16.51 -20.43 10.54
C ASP A 6 16.27 -19.17 9.72
N ILE A 7 15.72 -18.15 10.37
CA ILE A 7 15.27 -16.90 9.73
C ILE A 7 16.45 -16.16 9.08
N GLU A 8 17.63 -16.20 9.69
CA GLU A 8 18.83 -15.55 9.13
C GLU A 8 19.17 -16.10 7.74
N LYS A 9 19.00 -17.41 7.53
CA LYS A 9 19.20 -18.00 6.20
C LYS A 9 18.17 -17.57 5.17
N LEU A 10 16.97 -17.15 5.60
CA LEU A 10 15.91 -16.71 4.69
C LEU A 10 16.15 -15.29 4.13
N PHE A 11 17.00 -14.48 4.76
CA PHE A 11 17.45 -13.20 4.20
C PHE A 11 18.36 -13.36 2.97
N ILE A 12 18.79 -14.58 2.67
CA ILE A 12 19.52 -14.89 1.44
C ILE A 12 18.50 -15.26 0.37
N PHE A 13 18.39 -14.43 -0.66
CA PHE A 13 17.45 -14.61 -1.77
C PHE A 13 17.44 -16.04 -2.34
N GLU A 14 18.61 -16.63 -2.60
CA GLU A 14 18.71 -17.99 -3.17
C GLU A 14 18.09 -19.06 -2.28
N ASN A 15 18.18 -18.91 -0.96
CA ASN A 15 17.57 -19.84 -0.02
C ASN A 15 16.05 -19.67 -0.01
N LEU A 16 15.58 -18.42 0.03
CA LEU A 16 14.16 -18.09 -0.02
C LEU A 16 13.51 -18.59 -1.33
N TYR A 17 14.13 -18.28 -2.46
CA TYR A 17 13.73 -18.75 -3.78
C TYR A 17 13.65 -20.28 -3.83
N LYS A 18 14.70 -20.98 -3.35
CA LYS A 18 14.72 -22.44 -3.34
C LYS A 18 13.56 -23.02 -2.52
N ILE A 19 13.28 -22.46 -1.35
CA ILE A 19 12.18 -22.90 -0.48
C ILE A 19 10.84 -22.72 -1.21
N ILE A 20 10.55 -21.51 -1.70
CA ILE A 20 9.28 -21.21 -2.40
C ILE A 20 9.11 -22.10 -3.65
N ASN A 21 10.19 -22.28 -4.42
CA ASN A 21 10.15 -23.04 -5.65
C ASN A 21 9.90 -24.54 -5.41
N THR A 22 10.56 -25.13 -4.41
CA THR A 22 10.52 -26.59 -4.16
C THR A 22 9.38 -27.05 -3.26
N SER A 23 8.85 -26.18 -2.39
CA SER A 23 7.74 -26.51 -1.50
C SER A 23 6.39 -26.45 -2.20
N THR A 24 5.47 -27.31 -1.80
CA THR A 24 4.04 -27.21 -2.13
C THR A 24 3.42 -25.97 -1.46
N LEU A 25 2.26 -25.53 -1.95
CA LEU A 25 1.54 -24.41 -1.32
C LEU A 25 1.24 -24.71 0.17
N ASP A 26 0.72 -25.90 0.47
CA ASP A 26 0.42 -26.31 1.85
C ASP A 26 1.66 -26.27 2.76
N GLU A 27 2.83 -26.69 2.26
CA GLU A 27 4.09 -26.58 3.00
C GLU A 27 4.48 -25.12 3.28
N LEU A 28 4.22 -24.20 2.37
CA LEU A 28 4.48 -22.77 2.56
C LEU A 28 3.51 -22.15 3.57
N LEU A 29 2.22 -22.50 3.52
CA LEU A 29 1.24 -22.03 4.52
C LEU A 29 1.66 -22.52 5.92
N MET A 30 2.07 -23.78 6.01
CA MET A 30 2.57 -24.40 7.23
C MET A 30 3.84 -23.74 7.74
N LEU A 31 4.75 -23.39 6.85
CA LEU A 31 5.97 -22.65 7.18
C LEU A 31 5.63 -21.27 7.75
N SER A 32 4.64 -20.58 7.17
CA SER A 32 4.16 -19.29 7.65
C SER A 32 3.60 -19.36 9.08
N LEU A 33 2.72 -20.32 9.36
CA LEU A 33 2.20 -20.54 10.71
C LEU A 33 3.32 -20.95 11.69
N SER A 34 4.25 -21.80 11.25
CA SER A 34 5.39 -22.23 12.08
C SER A 34 6.25 -21.04 12.49
N TYR A 35 6.47 -20.09 11.57
CA TYR A 35 7.16 -18.84 11.86
C TYR A 35 6.41 -18.03 12.92
N LYS A 36 5.09 -17.84 12.76
CA LYS A 36 4.25 -17.11 13.71
C LYS A 36 4.31 -17.71 15.12
N VAL A 37 4.24 -19.03 15.23
CA VAL A 37 4.36 -19.77 16.50
C VAL A 37 5.74 -19.54 17.13
N GLN A 38 6.80 -19.61 16.33
CA GLN A 38 8.18 -19.41 16.78
C GLN A 38 8.41 -17.99 17.33
N ILE A 39 8.04 -16.95 16.57
CA ILE A 39 8.29 -15.55 16.99
C ILE A 39 7.49 -15.15 18.23
N ASN A 40 6.27 -15.68 18.37
CA ASN A 40 5.40 -15.41 19.52
C ASN A 40 5.64 -16.35 20.69
N LYS A 41 6.59 -17.29 20.58
CA LYS A 41 6.91 -18.31 21.59
C LYS A 41 5.67 -19.09 22.07
N LEU A 42 4.72 -19.35 21.16
CA LEU A 42 3.47 -20.02 21.49
C LEU A 42 3.74 -21.51 21.78
N GLN A 43 3.15 -22.02 22.85
CA GLN A 43 3.24 -23.42 23.24
C GLN A 43 1.96 -24.18 22.90
N ASN A 44 2.07 -25.48 22.65
CA ASN A 44 0.93 -26.39 22.39
C ASN A 44 0.07 -26.03 21.16
N VAL A 45 0.57 -25.22 20.23
CA VAL A 45 -0.13 -24.93 18.97
C VAL A 45 0.05 -26.12 18.02
N ARG A 46 -1.06 -26.74 17.62
CA ARG A 46 -1.06 -27.79 16.60
C ARG A 46 -0.87 -27.17 15.22
N ILE A 47 0.33 -27.29 14.66
CA ILE A 47 0.61 -26.87 13.30
C ILE A 47 0.13 -27.97 12.34
N ASN A 48 -0.93 -27.70 11.59
CA ASN A 48 -1.47 -28.53 10.50
C ASN A 48 -2.05 -27.63 9.40
N VAL A 49 -2.32 -28.20 8.21
CA VAL A 49 -2.70 -27.42 7.02
C VAL A 49 -3.98 -26.61 7.24
N ASP A 50 -4.97 -27.15 7.94
CA ASP A 50 -6.22 -26.45 8.23
C ASP A 50 -5.97 -25.22 9.13
N ALA A 51 -5.18 -25.39 10.19
CA ALA A 51 -4.79 -24.28 11.07
C ALA A 51 -3.94 -23.24 10.33
N ALA A 52 -3.07 -23.68 9.41
CA ALA A 52 -2.28 -22.79 8.59
C ALA A 52 -3.16 -21.98 7.62
N ARG A 53 -4.16 -22.62 7.00
CA ARG A 53 -5.15 -21.94 6.14
C ARG A 53 -5.90 -20.87 6.92
N VAL A 54 -6.41 -21.17 8.11
CA VAL A 54 -7.06 -20.18 8.98
C VAL A 54 -6.13 -19.01 9.27
N HIS A 55 -4.87 -19.28 9.63
CA HIS A 55 -3.89 -18.23 9.90
C HIS A 55 -3.67 -17.29 8.70
N VAL A 56 -3.41 -17.84 7.51
CA VAL A 56 -3.06 -17.02 6.35
C VAL A 56 -4.26 -16.29 5.75
N HIS A 57 -5.49 -16.80 5.91
CA HIS A 57 -6.71 -16.09 5.47
C HIS A 57 -7.19 -15.05 6.49
N SER A 58 -6.77 -15.15 7.75
CA SER A 58 -7.10 -14.16 8.80
C SER A 58 -6.02 -13.09 8.99
N THR A 59 -4.85 -13.24 8.36
CA THR A 59 -3.73 -12.31 8.49
C THR A 59 -3.70 -11.37 7.31
N TYR A 60 -4.00 -10.10 7.54
CA TYR A 60 -3.86 -9.07 6.51
C TYR A 60 -2.42 -8.61 6.38
N VAL A 61 -1.98 -8.43 5.14
CA VAL A 61 -0.61 -7.98 4.84
C VAL A 61 -0.57 -6.52 4.41
N ASN A 62 -1.66 -5.75 4.52
CA ASN A 62 -1.74 -4.29 4.30
C ASN A 62 -1.00 -3.74 3.06
N LEU A 63 -0.60 -4.60 2.14
CA LEU A 63 0.30 -4.36 1.02
C LEU A 63 -0.47 -3.95 -0.22
N PHE A 64 -1.80 -3.96 -0.18
CA PHE A 64 -2.68 -3.79 -1.32
C PHE A 64 -4.01 -3.22 -0.86
N LYS A 65 -4.56 -2.34 -1.68
CA LYS A 65 -6.01 -2.14 -1.75
C LYS A 65 -6.48 -3.13 -2.86
N ASN A 66 -7.62 -3.82 -2.81
CA ASN A 66 -8.10 -4.65 -3.95
C ASN A 66 -9.11 -3.88 -4.82
N LYS A 67 -9.53 -4.43 -5.97
CA LYS A 67 -10.48 -3.86 -6.93
C LYS A 67 -11.83 -3.46 -6.32
N LEU A 68 -12.18 -3.92 -5.12
CA LEU A 68 -13.47 -3.70 -4.47
C LEU A 68 -13.39 -3.12 -3.04
N ALA A 69 -12.23 -2.56 -2.65
CA ALA A 69 -11.89 -2.21 -1.25
C ALA A 69 -11.63 -3.47 -0.39
N GLY A 70 -10.73 -3.37 0.59
CA GLY A 70 -10.33 -4.49 1.45
C GLY A 70 -9.03 -5.17 1.03
N SER A 71 -8.11 -5.29 1.98
CA SER A 71 -6.73 -5.75 1.88
C SER A 71 -6.57 -7.19 1.40
N ALA A 72 -5.50 -7.49 0.65
CA ALA A 72 -5.14 -8.90 0.43
C ALA A 72 -4.71 -9.55 1.74
N VAL A 73 -5.01 -10.83 1.86
CA VAL A 73 -4.59 -11.65 2.99
C VAL A 73 -3.25 -12.30 2.69
N LEU A 74 -2.59 -12.80 3.73
CA LEU A 74 -1.29 -13.47 3.63
C LEU A 74 -1.36 -14.69 2.69
N PHE A 75 -2.55 -15.31 2.54
CA PHE A 75 -2.76 -16.37 1.55
C PHE A 75 -2.50 -15.88 0.12
N ASP A 76 -3.06 -14.73 -0.27
CA ASP A 76 -2.94 -14.20 -1.63
C ASP A 76 -1.48 -13.93 -2.00
N THR A 77 -0.71 -13.41 -1.03
CA THR A 77 0.70 -13.12 -1.27
C THR A 77 1.57 -14.36 -1.33
N ILE A 78 1.29 -15.38 -0.50
CA ILE A 78 1.98 -16.67 -0.58
C ILE A 78 1.63 -17.38 -1.90
N LEU A 79 0.38 -17.31 -2.32
CA LEU A 79 -0.07 -17.89 -3.59
C LEU A 79 0.66 -17.24 -4.77
N ASP A 80 0.70 -15.91 -4.85
CA ASP A 80 1.43 -15.22 -5.91
C ASP A 80 2.93 -15.50 -5.88
N LEU A 81 3.55 -15.55 -4.69
CA LEU A 81 4.95 -15.98 -4.58
C LEU A 81 5.16 -17.39 -5.13
N LYS A 82 4.25 -18.32 -4.82
CA LYS A 82 4.36 -19.72 -5.27
C LYS A 82 4.17 -19.87 -6.78
N GLU A 83 3.18 -19.18 -7.34
CA GLU A 83 2.83 -19.29 -8.76
C GLU A 83 3.79 -18.50 -9.66
N ASN A 84 4.35 -17.39 -9.15
CA ASN A 84 5.15 -16.45 -9.95
C ASN A 84 6.61 -16.38 -9.54
N ILE A 85 7.15 -17.36 -8.81
CA ILE A 85 8.53 -17.34 -8.28
C ILE A 85 9.63 -17.06 -9.32
N GLU A 86 9.45 -17.49 -10.57
CA GLU A 86 10.38 -17.19 -11.67
C GLU A 86 10.36 -15.71 -12.07
N GLN A 87 9.24 -15.01 -11.89
CA GLN A 87 9.14 -13.56 -12.10
C GLN A 87 9.95 -12.81 -11.04
N TYR A 88 9.87 -13.24 -9.78
CA TYR A 88 10.68 -12.68 -8.69
C TYR A 88 12.17 -12.90 -8.90
N LYS A 89 12.57 -14.09 -9.36
CA LYS A 89 13.96 -14.38 -9.74
C LYS A 89 14.44 -13.52 -10.90
N TRP A 90 13.62 -13.37 -11.94
CA TRP A 90 13.94 -12.45 -13.03
C TRP A 90 14.13 -11.02 -12.52
N LEU A 91 13.20 -10.52 -11.69
CA LEU A 91 13.28 -9.19 -11.10
C LEU A 91 14.56 -9.02 -10.29
N TYR A 92 14.84 -9.96 -9.37
CA TYR A 92 16.06 -9.96 -8.56
C TYR A 92 17.34 -9.84 -9.42
N ASN A 93 17.37 -10.52 -10.57
CA ASN A 93 18.53 -10.52 -11.46
C ASN A 93 18.72 -9.20 -12.22
N ILE A 94 17.64 -8.46 -12.50
CA ILE A 94 17.73 -7.16 -13.20
C ILE A 94 17.91 -5.97 -12.26
N LEU A 95 17.68 -6.14 -10.96
CA LEU A 95 17.94 -5.09 -9.98
C LEU A 95 19.45 -4.80 -9.89
N GLU A 96 19.79 -3.52 -10.00
CA GLU A 96 21.18 -3.09 -10.24
C GLU A 96 22.04 -3.11 -8.98
N ASP A 97 21.45 -2.80 -7.81
CA ASP A 97 22.19 -2.60 -6.58
C ASP A 97 21.79 -3.58 -5.46
N LYS A 98 22.68 -3.69 -4.46
CA LYS A 98 22.49 -4.58 -3.31
C LYS A 98 21.29 -4.20 -2.45
N ASN A 99 21.02 -2.90 -2.23
CA ASN A 99 19.89 -2.45 -1.45
C ASN A 99 18.58 -2.86 -2.13
N SER A 100 18.48 -2.70 -3.46
CA SER A 100 17.30 -3.14 -4.23
C SER A 100 17.03 -4.65 -4.06
N LYS A 101 18.10 -5.46 -4.16
CA LYS A 101 18.03 -6.92 -3.97
C LYS A 101 17.63 -7.30 -2.54
N THR A 102 18.15 -6.59 -1.54
CA THR A 102 17.74 -6.73 -0.13
C THR A 102 16.28 -6.35 0.04
N THR A 103 15.83 -5.21 -0.49
CA THR A 103 14.42 -4.77 -0.44
C THR A 103 13.51 -5.83 -1.04
N LEU A 104 13.81 -6.38 -2.21
CA LEU A 104 13.00 -7.45 -2.80
C LEU A 104 12.92 -8.66 -1.88
N THR A 105 14.05 -9.08 -1.32
CA THR A 105 14.09 -10.23 -0.43
C THR A 105 13.28 -9.99 0.84
N CYS A 106 13.39 -8.81 1.46
CA CYS A 106 12.61 -8.42 2.62
C CYS A 106 11.10 -8.35 2.33
N ILE A 107 10.71 -7.78 1.19
CA ILE A 107 9.30 -7.74 0.77
C ILE A 107 8.76 -9.15 0.52
N MET A 108 9.54 -10.04 -0.08
CA MET A 108 9.13 -11.45 -0.24
C MET A 108 8.97 -12.16 1.12
N LEU A 109 9.84 -11.88 2.10
CA LEU A 109 9.71 -12.42 3.46
C LEU A 109 8.46 -11.88 4.16
N TYR A 110 8.21 -10.58 4.06
CA TYR A 110 6.98 -9.98 4.56
C TYR A 110 5.75 -10.63 3.95
N ARG A 111 5.76 -10.83 2.62
CA ARG A 111 4.69 -11.51 1.87
C ARG A 111 4.52 -12.99 2.19
N MET A 112 5.51 -13.61 2.83
CA MET A 112 5.43 -15.01 3.26
C MET A 112 5.01 -15.15 4.74
N PHE A 113 5.26 -14.15 5.57
CA PHE A 113 5.15 -14.25 7.03
C PHE A 113 4.28 -13.18 7.72
N GLY A 114 3.97 -12.07 7.04
CA GLY A 114 3.20 -10.95 7.58
C GLY A 114 3.91 -10.17 8.70
N ASP A 115 5.23 -10.31 8.88
CA ASP A 115 5.98 -9.62 9.93
C ASP A 115 6.62 -8.31 9.44
N LEU A 116 6.13 -7.19 9.98
CA LEU A 116 6.60 -5.82 9.68
C LEU A 116 8.08 -5.59 10.00
N ASN A 117 8.72 -6.44 10.81
CA ASN A 117 10.17 -6.38 11.01
C ASN A 117 10.95 -6.51 9.68
N PHE A 118 10.40 -7.25 8.71
CA PHE A 118 11.00 -7.34 7.38
C PHE A 118 10.91 -6.01 6.60
N ILE A 119 9.82 -5.26 6.76
CA ILE A 119 9.66 -3.91 6.18
C ILE A 119 10.68 -2.97 6.79
N GLY A 120 10.76 -2.92 8.12
CA GLY A 120 11.73 -2.10 8.83
C GLY A 120 13.18 -2.42 8.49
N ALA A 121 13.48 -3.69 8.15
CA ALA A 121 14.82 -4.13 7.76
C ALA A 121 15.27 -3.62 6.38
N CYS A 122 14.34 -3.24 5.49
CA CYS A 122 14.67 -2.68 4.18
C CYS A 122 14.27 -1.21 3.99
N TYR A 123 13.83 -0.54 5.06
CA TYR A 123 13.47 0.87 5.02
C TYR A 123 14.64 1.75 4.54
N ASP A 124 14.36 2.61 3.57
CA ASP A 124 15.29 3.56 3.00
C ASP A 124 14.89 4.99 3.36
N LYS A 125 15.81 5.69 4.03
CA LYS A 125 15.61 7.07 4.52
C LYS A 125 15.77 8.14 3.43
N ARG A 126 16.20 7.76 2.22
CA ARG A 126 16.34 8.69 1.11
C ARG A 126 14.98 9.25 0.70
N LYS A 127 15.03 10.38 -0.01
CA LYS A 127 13.83 11.10 -0.43
C LYS A 127 12.94 10.22 -1.32
N HIS A 128 11.67 10.19 -0.94
CA HIS A 128 10.62 9.49 -1.65
C HIS A 128 10.46 10.04 -3.08
N TYR A 129 10.36 9.17 -4.08
CA TYR A 129 10.29 9.43 -5.54
C TYR A 129 11.49 10.13 -6.20
N PHE A 130 12.30 10.87 -5.45
CA PHE A 130 13.28 11.81 -5.99
C PHE A 130 14.71 11.52 -5.51
N ASP A 131 15.10 10.24 -5.52
CA ASP A 131 16.48 9.81 -5.21
C ASP A 131 17.43 10.23 -6.35
N VAL A 132 18.12 11.36 -6.18
CA VAL A 132 19.00 11.98 -7.20
C VAL A 132 20.20 11.11 -7.60
N ASP A 133 20.61 10.16 -6.77
CA ASP A 133 21.69 9.22 -7.13
C ASP A 133 21.21 8.19 -8.15
N ILE A 134 19.91 7.88 -8.14
CA ILE A 134 19.26 6.95 -9.06
C ILE A 134 18.68 7.69 -10.26
N LEU A 135 18.02 8.82 -10.01
CA LEU A 135 17.31 9.65 -10.96
C LEU A 135 17.96 11.04 -11.04
N PRO A 136 19.13 11.18 -11.68
CA PRO A 136 19.81 12.47 -11.77
C PRO A 136 19.01 13.48 -12.59
N LYS A 137 19.22 14.76 -12.29
CA LYS A 137 18.63 15.89 -13.03
C LYS A 137 19.06 15.85 -14.50
N VAL A 138 18.13 16.10 -15.42
CA VAL A 138 18.44 16.48 -16.80
C VAL A 138 18.00 17.91 -17.12
N GLU A 139 18.48 18.47 -18.23
CA GLU A 139 18.03 19.78 -18.68
C GLU A 139 16.59 19.72 -19.22
N ASN A 140 15.85 20.82 -19.07
CA ASN A 140 14.50 20.99 -19.62
C ASN A 140 13.52 19.87 -19.22
N GLU A 141 13.50 19.48 -17.94
CA GLU A 141 12.63 18.40 -17.46
C GLU A 141 11.15 18.65 -17.81
N VAL A 142 10.52 17.63 -18.36
CA VAL A 142 9.08 17.47 -18.50
C VAL A 142 8.67 16.37 -17.52
N PHE A 143 8.12 16.79 -16.38
CA PHE A 143 7.74 15.92 -15.28
C PHE A 143 6.24 15.64 -15.30
N ILE A 144 5.87 14.36 -15.13
CA ILE A 144 4.49 13.92 -14.97
C ILE A 144 4.30 13.42 -13.55
N ASP A 145 3.36 14.05 -12.84
CA ASP A 145 2.89 13.67 -11.52
C ASP A 145 1.50 13.02 -11.66
N ALA A 146 1.47 11.69 -11.86
CA ALA A 146 0.23 10.94 -11.96
C ALA A 146 -0.19 10.45 -10.58
N GLY A 147 -1.38 10.87 -10.14
CA GLY A 147 -1.82 10.74 -8.75
C GLY A 147 -1.22 11.84 -7.88
N SER A 148 -1.47 13.09 -8.27
CA SER A 148 -0.83 14.26 -7.66
C SER A 148 -1.42 14.62 -6.29
N CYS A 149 -2.65 14.16 -5.97
CA CYS A 149 -3.34 14.35 -4.70
C CYS A 149 -3.44 15.83 -4.25
N ASP A 150 -2.42 16.37 -3.56
CA ASP A 150 -2.38 17.77 -3.12
C ASP A 150 -1.25 18.59 -3.78
N GLY A 151 -0.48 17.98 -4.69
CA GLY A 151 0.62 18.62 -5.41
C GLY A 151 1.94 18.68 -4.63
N LYS A 152 2.05 18.09 -3.43
CA LYS A 152 3.31 18.11 -2.66
C LYS A 152 4.46 17.38 -3.33
N ASP A 153 4.19 16.33 -4.11
CA ASP A 153 5.23 15.64 -4.87
C ASP A 153 5.80 16.54 -5.98
N SER A 154 4.93 17.26 -6.68
CA SER A 154 5.35 18.31 -7.62
C SER A 154 6.17 19.43 -6.95
N ILE A 155 5.82 19.85 -5.73
CA ILE A 155 6.63 20.80 -4.96
C ILE A 155 8.00 20.20 -4.63
N SER A 156 8.02 18.95 -4.17
CA SER A 156 9.25 18.23 -3.83
C SER A 156 10.17 18.05 -5.03
N PHE A 157 9.60 17.79 -6.21
CA PHE A 157 10.33 17.77 -7.47
C PHE A 157 11.02 19.12 -7.72
N ILE A 158 10.30 20.24 -7.59
CA ILE A 158 10.85 21.58 -7.80
C ILE A 158 11.94 21.90 -6.77
N ASP A 159 11.74 21.53 -5.51
CA ASP A 159 12.70 21.78 -4.43
C ASP A 159 14.02 20.99 -4.64
N ILE A 160 13.94 19.79 -5.22
CA ILE A 160 15.09 18.89 -5.41
C ILE A 160 15.79 19.15 -6.75
N TYR A 161 15.03 19.31 -7.83
CA TYR A 161 15.57 19.44 -9.19
C TYR A 161 15.69 20.90 -9.65
N GLY A 162 15.06 21.86 -8.97
CA GLY A 162 15.08 23.27 -9.33
C GLY A 162 13.86 23.73 -10.13
N ASP A 163 13.74 25.04 -10.32
CA ASP A 163 12.61 25.71 -10.98
C ASP A 163 12.84 26.01 -12.47
N ASP A 164 13.93 25.48 -13.05
CA ASP A 164 14.32 25.57 -14.46
C ASP A 164 13.76 24.42 -15.33
N TYR A 165 12.77 23.67 -14.82
CA TYR A 165 12.04 22.67 -15.58
C TYR A 165 11.28 23.30 -16.75
N LYS A 166 11.11 22.52 -17.83
CA LYS A 166 10.35 22.94 -19.01
C LYS A 166 8.86 22.96 -18.73
N LYS A 167 8.33 21.88 -18.13
CA LYS A 167 6.89 21.72 -17.87
C LYS A 167 6.62 20.67 -16.80
N ILE A 168 5.58 20.88 -15.99
CA ILE A 168 5.02 19.84 -15.10
C ILE A 168 3.57 19.57 -15.53
N TYR A 169 3.19 18.30 -15.59
CA TYR A 169 1.81 17.86 -15.79
C TYR A 169 1.34 17.13 -14.53
N THR A 170 0.24 17.59 -13.94
CA THR A 170 -0.37 16.95 -12.76
C THR A 170 -1.66 16.27 -13.17
N TYR A 171 -1.86 15.00 -12.79
CA TYR A 171 -3.08 14.24 -13.07
C TYR A 171 -3.75 13.83 -11.77
N GLU A 172 -5.00 14.23 -11.62
CA GLU A 172 -5.82 13.94 -10.45
C GLU A 172 -7.31 13.97 -10.82
N PRO A 173 -8.00 12.81 -10.87
CA PRO A 173 -9.43 12.74 -11.19
C PRO A 173 -10.36 13.30 -10.10
N SER A 174 -9.96 13.33 -8.82
CA SER A 174 -10.79 13.85 -7.72
C SER A 174 -10.87 15.37 -7.77
N LEU A 175 -12.09 15.92 -7.82
CA LEU A 175 -12.32 17.35 -7.89
C LEU A 175 -11.73 18.12 -6.69
N ASP A 176 -11.80 17.57 -5.48
CA ASP A 176 -11.32 18.27 -4.30
C ASP A 176 -9.79 18.27 -4.22
N ASN A 177 -9.16 17.15 -4.56
CA ASN A 177 -7.71 17.07 -4.72
C ASN A 177 -7.23 18.00 -5.85
N TYR A 178 -7.92 18.03 -6.98
CA TYR A 178 -7.63 18.95 -8.08
C TYR A 178 -7.64 20.43 -7.64
N LYS A 179 -8.64 20.85 -6.87
CA LYS A 179 -8.68 22.22 -6.31
C LYS A 179 -7.48 22.49 -5.40
N ASN A 180 -7.08 21.52 -4.58
CA ASN A 180 -5.91 21.64 -3.71
C ASN A 180 -4.61 21.79 -4.53
N ILE A 181 -4.45 21.00 -5.59
CA ILE A 181 -3.31 21.07 -6.51
C ILE A 181 -3.21 22.47 -7.14
N VAL A 182 -4.31 22.96 -7.73
CA VAL A 182 -4.34 24.30 -8.37
C VAL A 182 -4.00 25.39 -7.35
N HIS A 183 -4.50 25.29 -6.12
CA HIS A 183 -4.19 26.24 -5.06
C HIS A 183 -2.72 26.19 -4.64
N ASN A 184 -2.21 25.00 -4.31
CA ASN A 184 -0.87 24.79 -3.78
C ASN A 184 0.22 25.11 -4.80
N LEU A 185 -0.06 24.88 -6.08
CA LEU A 185 0.89 25.08 -7.18
C LEU A 185 0.76 26.44 -7.88
N ALA A 186 -0.19 27.30 -7.48
CA ALA A 186 -0.49 28.57 -8.15
C ALA A 186 0.71 29.51 -8.34
N LYS A 187 1.72 29.44 -7.46
CA LYS A 187 2.93 30.29 -7.52
C LYS A 187 4.00 29.77 -8.48
N TYR A 188 3.89 28.53 -8.95
CA TYR A 188 4.89 27.89 -9.80
C TYR A 188 4.48 28.01 -11.28
N PRO A 189 5.37 28.45 -12.18
CA PRO A 189 5.05 28.64 -13.59
C PRO A 189 5.10 27.32 -14.36
N ARG A 190 4.55 27.28 -15.58
CA ARG A 190 4.69 26.14 -16.52
C ARG A 190 4.17 24.80 -15.95
N ILE A 191 3.11 24.84 -15.16
CA ILE A 191 2.38 23.65 -14.71
C ILE A 191 1.04 23.56 -15.44
N GLU A 192 0.68 22.35 -15.83
CA GLU A 192 -0.63 22.03 -16.39
C GLU A 192 -1.36 21.05 -15.48
N HIS A 193 -2.58 21.43 -15.10
CA HIS A 193 -3.41 20.66 -14.17
C HIS A 193 -4.52 19.93 -14.92
N CYS A 194 -4.44 18.60 -14.95
CA CYS A 194 -5.36 17.71 -15.65
C CYS A 194 -6.29 17.01 -14.65
N MET A 195 -7.57 17.42 -14.62
CA MET A 195 -8.59 16.78 -13.77
C MET A 195 -9.12 15.48 -14.40
N ARG A 196 -8.27 14.46 -14.48
CA ARG A 196 -8.58 13.15 -15.06
C ARG A 196 -7.63 12.08 -14.56
N GLY A 197 -8.08 10.83 -14.57
CA GLY A 197 -7.25 9.67 -14.30
C GLY A 197 -6.40 9.29 -15.53
N ILE A 198 -5.30 8.59 -15.28
CA ILE A 198 -4.49 7.98 -16.35
C ILE A 198 -4.79 6.49 -16.42
N SER A 199 -5.00 5.99 -17.64
CA SER A 199 -5.32 4.60 -17.93
C SER A 199 -4.68 4.18 -19.27
N ASP A 200 -5.08 3.02 -19.80
CA ASP A 200 -4.63 2.49 -21.09
C ASP A 200 -5.45 3.00 -22.29
N LYS A 201 -6.52 3.74 -22.02
CA LYS A 201 -7.43 4.33 -23.00
C LYS A 201 -8.05 5.63 -22.50
N LYS A 202 -8.72 6.32 -23.42
CA LYS A 202 -9.60 7.45 -23.09
C LYS A 202 -11.01 6.98 -22.81
N GLY A 203 -11.73 7.77 -22.04
CA GLY A 203 -13.13 7.55 -21.77
C GLY A 203 -13.47 8.01 -20.37
N GLU A 204 -14.38 7.27 -19.74
CA GLU A 204 -14.89 7.57 -18.43
C GLU A 204 -14.82 6.31 -17.59
N MET A 205 -14.49 6.48 -16.31
CA MET A 205 -14.53 5.45 -15.28
C MET A 205 -15.24 6.04 -14.06
N PHE A 206 -15.29 5.26 -12.99
CA PHE A 206 -16.05 5.62 -11.81
C PHE A 206 -15.19 5.53 -10.56
N PHE A 207 -15.42 6.47 -9.66
CA PHE A 207 -15.04 6.48 -8.26
C PHE A 207 -16.26 6.22 -7.40
N THR A 208 -15.99 5.90 -6.13
CA THR A 208 -17.02 5.71 -5.12
C THR A 208 -17.00 6.85 -4.10
N SER A 209 -18.13 7.47 -3.79
CA SER A 209 -18.19 8.64 -2.90
C SER A 209 -17.85 8.32 -1.44
N TYR A 210 -17.96 7.06 -1.04
CA TYR A 210 -17.70 6.59 0.31
C TYR A 210 -16.22 6.26 0.57
N MET A 211 -15.38 6.26 -0.46
CA MET A 211 -13.93 6.12 -0.31
C MET A 211 -13.25 7.49 -0.26
N PRO A 212 -12.26 7.70 0.64
CA PRO A 212 -11.51 8.94 0.66
C PRO A 212 -10.75 9.11 -0.65
N ALA A 213 -10.61 10.37 -1.11
CA ALA A 213 -9.96 10.68 -2.39
C ALA A 213 -8.53 10.11 -2.49
N SER A 214 -7.80 10.06 -1.37
CA SER A 214 -6.45 9.50 -1.27
C SER A 214 -6.37 7.97 -1.27
N ALA A 215 -7.47 7.27 -1.49
CA ALA A 215 -7.49 5.82 -1.61
C ALA A 215 -8.54 5.33 -2.62
N ASN A 216 -9.10 6.24 -3.43
CA ASN A 216 -10.17 5.93 -4.36
C ASN A 216 -9.60 5.32 -5.64
N ARG A 217 -10.32 4.34 -6.19
CA ARG A 217 -9.86 3.54 -7.32
C ARG A 217 -10.75 3.72 -8.52
N LEU A 218 -10.16 3.64 -9.70
CA LEU A 218 -10.92 3.67 -10.94
C LEU A 218 -11.62 2.33 -11.17
N HIS A 219 -12.94 2.38 -11.25
CA HIS A 219 -13.81 1.25 -11.53
C HIS A 219 -14.42 1.38 -12.94
N SER A 220 -14.50 0.27 -13.67
CA SER A 220 -14.98 0.28 -15.06
C SER A 220 -16.50 0.29 -15.19
N GLU A 221 -17.21 -0.31 -14.23
CA GLU A 221 -18.63 -0.66 -14.39
C GLU A 221 -19.53 -0.15 -13.26
N TRP A 222 -18.95 0.29 -12.13
CA TRP A 222 -19.71 0.63 -10.92
C TRP A 222 -19.05 1.75 -10.15
N GLY A 223 -19.83 2.46 -9.33
CA GLY A 223 -19.45 3.69 -8.65
C GLY A 223 -20.44 4.81 -8.97
N ASP A 224 -20.40 5.88 -8.18
CA ASP A 224 -21.38 6.97 -8.22
C ASP A 224 -20.76 8.32 -8.58
N ILE A 225 -19.43 8.42 -8.58
CA ILE A 225 -18.70 9.59 -9.05
C ILE A 225 -18.06 9.25 -10.40
N LYS A 226 -18.56 9.86 -11.47
CA LYS A 226 -17.98 9.70 -12.80
C LYS A 226 -16.72 10.56 -12.95
N VAL A 227 -15.65 9.96 -13.49
CA VAL A 227 -14.37 10.64 -13.72
C VAL A 227 -13.87 10.39 -15.13
N ASP A 228 -13.30 11.43 -15.73
CA ASP A 228 -12.64 11.32 -17.03
C ASP A 228 -11.32 10.55 -16.89
N ILE A 229 -10.99 9.75 -17.90
CA ILE A 229 -9.70 9.09 -18.04
C ILE A 229 -9.07 9.38 -19.39
N SER A 230 -7.74 9.45 -19.42
CA SER A 230 -6.95 9.58 -20.65
C SER A 230 -5.68 8.73 -20.59
N THR A 231 -4.85 8.85 -21.62
CA THR A 231 -3.53 8.23 -21.69
C THR A 231 -2.46 9.32 -21.76
N ILE A 232 -1.29 9.08 -21.17
CA ILE A 232 -0.17 10.02 -21.25
C ILE A 232 0.23 10.23 -22.72
N ASP A 233 0.29 9.14 -23.49
CA ASP A 233 0.66 9.18 -24.91
C ASP A 233 -0.27 10.05 -25.78
N PHE A 234 -1.53 10.22 -25.38
CA PHE A 234 -2.49 11.06 -26.08
C PHE A 234 -2.42 12.51 -25.60
N ASP A 235 -2.36 12.73 -24.29
CA ASP A 235 -2.41 14.07 -23.71
C ASP A 235 -1.13 14.87 -23.95
N ILE A 236 0.03 14.21 -24.04
CA ILE A 236 1.34 14.86 -24.12
C ILE A 236 2.03 14.49 -25.44
N ILE A 237 2.30 15.49 -26.28
CA ILE A 237 2.99 15.29 -27.57
C ILE A 237 4.49 15.54 -27.47
N GLU A 238 4.92 16.38 -26.52
CA GLU A 238 6.33 16.70 -26.31
C GLU A 238 7.09 15.56 -25.61
N PRO A 239 8.43 15.45 -25.79
CA PRO A 239 9.21 14.44 -25.09
C PRO A 239 9.11 14.55 -23.56
N VAL A 240 8.89 13.42 -22.89
CA VAL A 240 8.78 13.32 -21.43
C VAL A 240 10.10 12.85 -20.83
N THR A 241 10.54 13.45 -19.73
CA THR A 241 11.83 13.12 -19.11
C THR A 241 11.70 12.44 -17.75
N PHE A 242 10.54 12.53 -17.10
CA PHE A 242 10.28 11.90 -15.81
C PHE A 242 8.78 11.63 -15.60
N ILE A 243 8.42 10.38 -15.27
CA ILE A 243 7.08 9.97 -14.87
C ILE A 243 7.07 9.46 -13.41
N LYS A 244 6.22 10.03 -12.56
CA LYS A 244 5.83 9.48 -11.25
C LYS A 244 4.42 8.91 -11.34
N MET A 245 4.20 7.74 -10.75
CA MET A 245 2.85 7.15 -10.63
C MET A 245 2.61 6.60 -9.23
N ASP A 246 1.55 7.11 -8.61
CA ASP A 246 0.94 6.60 -7.38
C ASP A 246 -0.59 6.76 -7.55
N ILE A 247 -1.22 5.79 -8.23
CA ILE A 247 -2.58 5.92 -8.78
C ILE A 247 -3.47 4.75 -8.39
N GLU A 248 -3.26 4.24 -7.18
CA GLU A 248 -4.21 3.39 -6.47
C GLU A 248 -4.58 2.10 -7.23
N GLY A 249 -3.64 1.50 -7.97
CA GLY A 249 -3.84 0.24 -8.69
C GLY A 249 -4.07 0.40 -10.19
N ALA A 250 -4.08 1.63 -10.70
CA ALA A 250 -4.15 1.91 -12.13
C ALA A 250 -2.77 1.89 -12.83
N GLU A 251 -1.67 1.67 -12.11
CA GLU A 251 -0.28 1.77 -12.61
C GLU A 251 -0.06 0.94 -13.86
N GLN A 252 -0.50 -0.33 -13.85
CA GLN A 252 -0.32 -1.22 -14.99
C GLN A 252 -1.02 -0.67 -16.25
N ALA A 253 -2.27 -0.20 -16.13
CA ALA A 253 -3.01 0.40 -17.24
C ALA A 253 -2.38 1.72 -17.70
N ALA A 254 -2.00 2.58 -16.77
CA ALA A 254 -1.33 3.83 -17.06
C ALA A 254 -0.01 3.64 -17.81
N LEU A 255 0.78 2.62 -17.46
CA LEU A 255 1.99 2.26 -18.21
C LEU A 255 1.68 1.88 -19.66
N TYR A 256 0.63 1.09 -19.91
CA TYR A 256 0.18 0.82 -21.28
C TYR A 256 -0.25 2.08 -22.02
N GLY A 257 -0.90 3.04 -21.34
CA GLY A 257 -1.22 4.36 -21.87
C GLY A 257 -0.03 5.33 -22.00
N SER A 258 1.16 4.91 -21.59
CA SER A 258 2.41 5.70 -21.65
C SER A 258 3.48 5.01 -22.51
N LYS A 259 3.08 4.00 -23.28
CA LYS A 259 4.01 3.10 -23.98
C LYS A 259 4.89 3.86 -24.97
N ARG A 260 4.34 4.81 -25.73
CA ARG A 260 5.09 5.62 -26.69
C ARG A 260 6.19 6.40 -25.98
N HIS A 261 5.87 7.11 -24.91
CA HIS A 261 6.87 7.86 -24.13
C HIS A 261 7.94 6.94 -23.52
N ILE A 262 7.54 5.81 -22.92
CA ILE A 262 8.47 4.84 -22.32
C ILE A 262 9.43 4.26 -23.38
N SER A 263 8.93 3.94 -24.58
CA SER A 263 9.73 3.36 -25.66
C SER A 263 10.58 4.39 -26.41
N GLU A 264 10.07 5.60 -26.65
CA GLU A 264 10.71 6.59 -27.52
C GLU A 264 11.55 7.61 -26.73
N ASP A 265 10.99 8.19 -25.66
CA ASP A 265 11.68 9.24 -24.89
C ASP A 265 12.57 8.64 -23.79
N THR A 266 12.26 7.42 -23.36
CA THR A 266 12.96 6.73 -22.27
C THR A 266 13.05 7.63 -21.00
N PRO A 267 11.92 8.09 -20.43
CA PRO A 267 11.91 8.94 -19.25
C PRO A 267 12.44 8.20 -18.01
N LYS A 268 12.98 8.94 -17.04
CA LYS A 268 13.13 8.48 -15.66
C LYS A 268 11.75 8.09 -15.11
N MET A 269 11.67 7.09 -14.23
CA MET A 269 10.39 6.76 -13.59
C MET A 269 10.53 6.41 -12.11
N ALA A 270 9.52 6.77 -11.33
CA ALA A 270 9.29 6.36 -9.94
C ALA A 270 7.84 5.88 -9.81
N ILE A 271 7.64 4.57 -9.68
CA ILE A 271 6.33 3.91 -9.79
C ILE A 271 6.06 3.09 -8.54
N CYS A 272 4.92 3.30 -7.89
CA CYS A 272 4.50 2.51 -6.73
C CYS A 272 4.23 1.04 -7.09
N LEU A 273 4.60 0.12 -6.19
CA LEU A 273 4.49 -1.33 -6.35
C LEU A 273 3.57 -2.00 -5.31
N TYR A 274 2.83 -1.21 -4.53
CA TYR A 274 2.09 -1.68 -3.35
C TYR A 274 0.56 -1.60 -3.53
N HIS A 275 0.05 -1.48 -4.76
CA HIS A 275 -1.40 -1.36 -4.95
C HIS A 275 -2.08 -2.68 -5.27
N THR A 276 -1.42 -3.60 -5.98
CA THR A 276 -1.94 -4.93 -6.30
C THR A 276 -0.90 -6.03 -6.06
N VAL A 277 -1.39 -7.25 -5.81
CA VAL A 277 -0.53 -8.41 -5.44
C VAL A 277 0.58 -8.65 -6.45
N ASP A 278 0.31 -8.38 -7.71
CA ASP A 278 1.21 -8.68 -8.81
C ASP A 278 2.00 -7.47 -9.33
N ASP A 279 1.76 -6.26 -8.81
CA ASP A 279 2.49 -5.04 -9.20
C ASP A 279 4.01 -5.23 -9.08
N ILE A 280 4.47 -5.85 -7.99
CA ILE A 280 5.89 -6.05 -7.67
C ILE A 280 6.66 -6.65 -8.85
N TRP A 281 6.07 -7.59 -9.59
CA TRP A 281 6.73 -8.22 -10.73
C TRP A 281 6.15 -7.82 -12.09
N LYS A 282 4.86 -7.46 -12.18
CA LYS A 282 4.22 -7.05 -13.43
C LYS A 282 4.66 -5.67 -13.89
N ILE A 283 4.74 -4.68 -13.01
CA ILE A 283 5.14 -3.32 -13.38
C ILE A 283 6.56 -3.31 -13.99
N PRO A 284 7.59 -3.91 -13.35
CA PRO A 284 8.90 -4.01 -13.98
C PRO A 284 8.87 -4.78 -15.31
N ARG A 285 8.05 -5.83 -15.43
CA ARG A 285 7.89 -6.60 -16.69
C ARG A 285 7.32 -5.76 -17.81
N ILE A 286 6.27 -4.97 -17.54
CA ILE A 286 5.63 -4.08 -18.51
C ILE A 286 6.67 -3.08 -19.02
N ILE A 287 7.34 -2.37 -18.12
CA ILE A 287 8.37 -1.37 -18.47
C ILE A 287 9.49 -2.02 -19.30
N TYR A 288 10.03 -3.16 -18.83
CA TYR A 288 11.10 -3.87 -19.53
C TYR A 288 10.68 -4.32 -20.94
N SER A 289 9.41 -4.72 -21.11
CA SER A 289 8.88 -5.14 -22.41
C SER A 289 8.76 -3.98 -23.42
N PHE A 290 8.55 -2.76 -22.93
CA PHE A 290 8.50 -1.57 -23.77
C PHE A 290 9.90 -1.03 -24.08
N ASN A 291 10.81 -1.13 -23.11
CA ASN A 291 12.16 -0.63 -23.25
C ASN A 291 13.14 -1.34 -22.27
N PRO A 292 14.06 -2.19 -22.77
CA PRO A 292 15.06 -2.86 -21.92
C PRO A 292 16.27 -1.96 -21.58
N ASN A 293 16.30 -0.71 -22.04
CA ASN A 293 17.42 0.24 -21.82
C ASN A 293 17.33 1.02 -20.50
N TYR A 294 16.69 0.43 -19.50
CA TYR A 294 16.64 0.92 -18.13
C TYR A 294 17.57 0.14 -17.20
N LYS A 295 18.02 0.84 -16.17
CA LYS A 295 18.52 0.30 -14.92
C LYS A 295 17.37 0.29 -13.91
N PHE A 296 17.19 -0.80 -13.18
CA PHE A 296 16.06 -0.99 -12.26
C PHE A 296 16.52 -1.00 -10.80
N TYR A 297 15.80 -0.25 -9.96
CA TYR A 297 16.07 -0.12 -8.53
C TYR A 297 14.76 -0.17 -7.73
N MET A 298 14.82 -0.58 -6.47
CA MET A 298 13.63 -0.69 -5.63
C MET A 298 13.91 -0.26 -4.19
N ARG A 299 13.00 0.51 -3.60
CA ARG A 299 13.14 1.06 -2.24
C ARG A 299 11.81 1.00 -1.49
N GLN A 300 11.91 0.83 -0.18
CA GLN A 300 10.79 0.89 0.76
C GLN A 300 10.90 2.21 1.54
N HIS A 301 9.95 3.13 1.37
CA HIS A 301 10.02 4.46 1.96
C HIS A 301 9.13 4.66 3.20
N GLU A 302 8.39 3.63 3.61
CA GLU A 302 7.66 3.62 4.88
C GLU A 302 8.24 2.56 5.83
N LEU A 303 8.39 2.92 7.11
CA LEU A 303 9.08 2.11 8.10
C LEU A 303 8.17 1.02 8.68
N ASN A 304 6.92 1.38 8.96
CA ASN A 304 6.01 0.56 9.77
C ASN A 304 4.82 0.01 8.98
N THR A 305 4.69 0.38 7.72
CA THR A 305 3.67 -0.15 6.82
C THR A 305 4.36 -0.56 5.52
N PRO A 306 3.79 -1.52 4.78
CA PRO A 306 4.36 -1.93 3.50
C PRO A 306 3.93 -1.03 2.33
N TRP A 307 3.42 0.17 2.63
CA TRP A 307 3.14 1.20 1.63
C TRP A 307 4.45 1.85 1.16
N GLU A 308 4.39 2.66 0.11
CA GLU A 308 5.57 3.39 -0.38
C GLU A 308 6.74 2.48 -0.81
N LEU A 309 6.41 1.27 -1.29
CA LEU A 309 7.33 0.45 -2.06
C LEU A 309 7.39 1.00 -3.49
N VAL A 310 8.55 1.52 -3.90
CA VAL A 310 8.72 2.23 -5.17
C VAL A 310 9.76 1.55 -6.05
N LEU A 311 9.39 1.32 -7.31
CA LEU A 311 10.30 1.00 -8.41
C LEU A 311 10.85 2.28 -9.00
N TYR A 312 12.17 2.37 -9.10
CA TYR A 312 12.84 3.41 -9.88
C TYR A 312 13.42 2.80 -11.14
N THR A 313 13.22 3.47 -12.28
CA THR A 313 13.87 3.09 -13.54
C THR A 313 14.63 4.27 -14.11
N ALA A 314 15.94 4.11 -14.25
CA ALA A 314 16.83 5.14 -14.75
C ALA A 314 17.38 4.75 -16.14
N PRO A 315 17.27 5.61 -17.16
CA PRO A 315 17.80 5.31 -18.48
C PRO A 315 19.31 5.02 -18.44
N LYS A 316 19.76 3.95 -19.12
CA LYS A 316 21.17 3.55 -19.10
C LYS A 316 22.12 4.65 -19.60
N PHE A 317 21.67 5.49 -20.54
CA PHE A 317 22.48 6.57 -21.10
C PHE A 317 22.87 7.64 -20.07
N LEU A 318 22.09 7.81 -18.99
CA LEU A 318 22.42 8.77 -17.91
C LEU A 318 23.70 8.39 -17.15
N PHE A 319 24.14 7.13 -17.26
CA PHE A 319 25.34 6.62 -16.61
C PHE A 319 26.49 6.36 -17.60
N HIS A 320 26.27 6.61 -18.89
CA HIS A 320 27.27 6.48 -19.94
C HIS A 320 27.76 7.87 -20.36
N SER A 321 28.48 8.54 -19.46
CA SER A 321 29.24 9.73 -19.81
C SER A 321 30.50 9.81 -18.95
N ALA A 322 31.58 9.22 -19.46
CA ALA A 322 32.92 9.74 -19.22
C ALA A 322 33.14 11.12 -19.89
N ASP A 323 32.13 11.69 -20.58
CA ASP A 323 32.23 12.95 -21.33
C ASP A 323 30.96 13.84 -21.20
N LEU A 324 30.61 14.28 -19.99
CA LEU A 324 29.81 15.50 -19.78
C LEU A 324 30.49 16.35 -18.71
N PRO A 325 30.60 17.68 -18.90
CA PRO A 325 31.48 18.53 -18.10
C PRO A 325 30.98 18.58 -16.66
N ALA A 326 31.89 18.29 -15.73
CA ALA A 326 31.64 18.43 -14.30
C ALA A 326 31.09 19.82 -13.99
N CYS A 327 29.82 19.90 -13.62
CA CYS A 327 29.28 21.04 -12.90
C CYS A 327 29.99 21.05 -11.53
N LYS A 328 31.02 21.89 -11.41
CA LYS A 328 31.69 22.13 -10.13
C LYS A 328 30.70 22.84 -9.21
N MET A 329 30.07 22.08 -8.32
CA MET A 329 29.50 22.67 -7.11
C MET A 329 30.66 23.03 -6.18
N GLU A 330 30.92 24.33 -6.03
CA GLU A 330 31.78 24.86 -4.98
C GLU A 330 31.08 24.66 -3.64
N VAL A 331 31.53 23.66 -2.87
CA VAL A 331 31.21 23.53 -1.45
C VAL A 331 32.11 24.52 -0.70
N THR A 332 31.58 25.69 -0.36
CA THR A 332 32.21 26.56 0.63
C THR A 332 32.06 25.94 2.01
N SER A 333 33.18 25.44 2.54
CA SER A 333 33.32 25.03 3.92
C SER A 333 33.25 26.22 4.86
N SER A 334 32.38 26.17 5.86
CA SER A 334 32.54 26.95 7.09
C SER A 334 32.16 26.08 8.29
N ASN A 335 33.20 25.61 8.96
CA ASN A 335 33.15 25.05 10.31
C ASN A 335 33.35 26.21 11.29
N GLU A 336 32.37 26.47 12.16
CA GLU A 336 32.45 27.10 13.49
C GLU A 336 30.98 27.29 13.94
N ALA A 337 30.49 26.93 15.14
CA ALA A 337 31.10 26.54 16.38
C ALA A 337 30.08 25.75 17.24
N ILE A 338 30.59 24.82 18.04
CA ILE A 338 29.91 24.18 19.17
C ILE A 338 29.97 25.12 20.37
N ARG A 339 28.84 25.44 21.03
CA ARG A 339 28.67 25.34 22.52
C ARG A 339 27.33 25.86 23.06
N SER A 340 26.86 25.10 24.06
CA SER A 340 25.81 25.38 25.05
C SER A 340 24.36 25.29 24.54
N SER A 341 23.48 24.49 25.13
CA SER A 341 23.16 24.47 26.56
C SER A 341 22.60 23.11 27.02
N LYS A 342 22.98 22.72 28.25
CA LYS A 342 22.38 21.64 29.05
C LYS A 342 21.37 22.27 30.01
N SER A 343 20.10 21.89 29.87
CA SER A 343 19.02 21.83 30.89
C SER A 343 17.75 21.65 30.07
N SER A 344 16.99 20.56 30.17
CA SER A 344 16.25 20.14 31.36
C SER A 344 15.69 18.73 31.11
N GLN A 345 16.14 17.76 31.90
CA GLN A 345 15.46 16.49 32.07
C GLN A 345 14.39 16.69 33.15
N ASN A 346 13.13 16.58 32.75
CA ASN A 346 11.96 16.12 33.51
C ASN A 346 10.72 16.67 32.78
N ASN A 347 10.15 15.86 31.87
CA ASN A 347 8.77 15.85 31.36
C ASN A 347 8.66 15.01 30.08
N GLN A 348 9.19 13.78 30.07
CA GLN A 348 9.25 12.92 28.86
C GLN A 348 8.45 11.61 28.97
N ALA A 349 7.70 11.40 30.06
CA ALA A 349 6.90 10.19 30.26
C ALA A 349 5.40 10.40 30.00
N GLU A 350 4.83 11.56 30.35
CA GLU A 350 3.40 11.85 30.14
C GLU A 350 3.07 12.32 28.71
N SER A 351 4.05 12.78 27.92
CA SER A 351 3.81 13.22 26.53
C SER A 351 3.69 12.05 25.55
N SER A 352 4.36 10.93 25.79
CA SER A 352 4.40 9.79 24.85
C SER A 352 3.16 8.90 24.93
N GLU A 353 2.50 8.80 26.09
CA GLU A 353 1.26 8.03 26.21
C GLU A 353 0.12 8.76 25.51
N ASN A 354 -0.04 10.07 25.74
CA ASN A 354 -1.05 10.87 25.05
C ASN A 354 -0.89 10.86 23.53
N GLU A 355 0.33 10.99 22.99
CA GLU A 355 0.59 10.88 21.55
C GLU A 355 0.14 9.52 20.98
N LYS A 356 0.41 8.42 21.71
CA LYS A 356 -0.02 7.07 21.33
C LYS A 356 -1.55 6.92 21.34
N TYR A 357 -2.24 7.54 22.29
CA TYR A 357 -3.71 7.56 22.31
C TYR A 357 -4.30 8.36 21.16
N TYR A 358 -3.73 9.52 20.82
CA TYR A 358 -4.16 10.31 19.66
C TYR A 358 -3.97 9.54 18.34
N GLU A 359 -2.86 8.81 18.18
CA GLU A 359 -2.63 7.94 17.02
C GLU A 359 -3.68 6.80 16.92
N ILE A 360 -3.99 6.16 18.05
CA ILE A 360 -5.03 5.12 18.13
C ILE A 360 -6.41 5.67 17.74
N ILE A 361 -6.79 6.85 18.25
CA ILE A 361 -8.06 7.49 17.93
C ILE A 361 -8.15 7.85 16.45
N ASN A 362 -7.09 8.44 15.89
CA ASN A 362 -7.02 8.84 14.48
C ASN A 362 -7.06 7.63 13.53
N TYR A 363 -6.63 6.45 13.98
CA TYR A 363 -6.72 5.20 13.23
C TYR A 363 -8.11 4.55 13.35
N ILE A 364 -8.66 4.45 14.58
CA ILE A 364 -9.87 3.66 14.86
C ILE A 364 -11.15 4.38 14.39
N PHE A 365 -11.28 5.69 14.57
CA PHE A 365 -12.55 6.39 14.27
C PHE A 365 -12.93 6.38 12.79
N PRO A 366 -12.00 6.64 11.84
CA PRO A 366 -12.28 6.46 10.43
C PRO A 366 -12.65 5.01 10.10
N LEU A 367 -11.91 4.05 10.66
CA LEU A 367 -12.16 2.62 10.43
C LEU A 367 -13.55 2.18 10.93
N LEU A 368 -13.99 2.62 12.10
CA LEU A 368 -15.35 2.36 12.61
C LEU A 368 -16.43 2.91 11.67
N SER A 369 -16.19 4.07 11.09
CA SER A 369 -17.13 4.71 10.14
C SER A 369 -17.19 3.90 8.85
N THR A 370 -16.05 3.47 8.33
CA THR A 370 -15.95 2.57 7.16
C THR A 370 -16.64 1.22 7.42
N MET A 371 -16.48 0.63 8.61
CA MET A 371 -17.15 -0.62 8.97
C MET A 371 -18.67 -0.45 9.06
N GLN A 372 -19.15 0.68 9.60
CA GLN A 372 -20.57 0.99 9.66
C GLN A 372 -21.17 1.08 8.26
N GLU A 373 -20.49 1.79 7.36
CA GLU A 373 -20.90 1.95 5.98
C GLU A 373 -20.88 0.62 5.22
N ALA A 374 -19.88 -0.24 5.46
CA ALA A 374 -19.81 -1.58 4.89
C ALA A 374 -21.02 -2.44 5.31
N ILE A 375 -21.41 -2.41 6.58
CA ILE A 375 -22.58 -3.17 7.07
C ILE A 375 -23.88 -2.61 6.49
N LEU A 376 -24.00 -1.28 6.37
CA LEU A 376 -25.15 -0.63 5.72
C LEU A 376 -25.22 -0.93 4.22
N TYR A 377 -24.08 -0.98 3.54
CA TYR A 377 -23.96 -1.35 2.12
C TYR A 377 -24.51 -2.76 1.89
N ILE A 378 -24.09 -3.73 2.71
CA ILE A 378 -24.59 -5.11 2.63
C ILE A 378 -26.10 -5.14 2.90
N ALA A 379 -26.59 -4.37 3.88
CA ALA A 379 -28.02 -4.32 4.20
C ALA A 379 -28.87 -3.75 3.05
N GLY A 380 -28.33 -2.80 2.28
CA GLY A 380 -29.01 -2.15 1.16
C GLY A 380 -29.02 -2.95 -0.15
N LYS A 381 -28.10 -3.91 -0.33
CA LYS A 381 -27.89 -4.66 -1.59
C LYS A 381 -28.63 -6.00 -1.70
N LEU A 382 -29.31 -6.44 -0.65
CA LEU A 382 -29.99 -7.74 -0.56
C LEU A 382 -31.40 -7.81 -1.23
N PRO A 383 -31.60 -7.31 -2.46
CA PRO A 383 -32.53 -7.99 -3.37
C PRO A 383 -31.90 -8.39 -4.71
N GLU A 384 -30.62 -8.09 -4.96
CA GLU A 384 -29.94 -8.44 -6.20
C GLU A 384 -28.89 -9.51 -5.92
N THR A 385 -28.70 -10.42 -6.88
CA THR A 385 -28.00 -11.71 -6.85
C THR A 385 -26.50 -11.68 -6.52
N GLU A 386 -26.02 -10.74 -5.70
CA GLU A 386 -24.62 -10.45 -5.37
C GLU A 386 -24.26 -10.81 -3.91
N CYS A 387 -24.82 -11.89 -3.36
CA CYS A 387 -24.54 -12.31 -1.99
C CYS A 387 -23.06 -12.72 -1.74
N THR A 388 -22.29 -13.03 -2.78
CA THR A 388 -20.87 -13.39 -2.63
C THR A 388 -20.02 -12.18 -2.23
N GLU A 389 -20.30 -11.02 -2.80
CA GLU A 389 -19.63 -9.76 -2.43
C GLU A 389 -19.98 -9.35 -1.00
N SER A 390 -21.24 -9.57 -0.61
CA SER A 390 -21.70 -9.32 0.76
C SER A 390 -20.93 -10.14 1.80
N VAL A 391 -20.63 -11.41 1.51
CA VAL A 391 -19.82 -12.26 2.40
C VAL A 391 -18.36 -11.82 2.47
N THR A 392 -17.79 -11.38 1.35
CA THR A 392 -16.44 -10.80 1.34
C THR A 392 -16.36 -9.56 2.22
N VAL A 393 -17.31 -8.63 2.07
CA VAL A 393 -17.37 -7.40 2.88
C VAL A 393 -17.56 -7.72 4.37
N LEU A 394 -18.35 -8.75 4.72
CA LEU A 394 -18.48 -9.22 6.11
C LEU A 394 -17.18 -9.82 6.66
N GLY A 395 -16.40 -10.49 5.81
CA GLY A 395 -15.05 -10.95 6.13
C GLY A 395 -14.11 -9.78 6.47
N ASP A 396 -14.18 -8.70 5.69
CA ASP A 396 -13.40 -7.48 5.94
C ASP A 396 -13.78 -6.79 7.25
N VAL A 397 -15.08 -6.78 7.58
CA VAL A 397 -15.57 -6.29 8.88
C VAL A 397 -14.98 -7.13 10.02
N LEU A 398 -14.95 -8.47 9.93
CA LEU A 398 -14.33 -9.33 10.94
C LEU A 398 -12.83 -9.04 11.12
N GLY A 399 -12.13 -8.79 10.02
CA GLY A 399 -10.74 -8.37 10.01
C GLY A 399 -10.52 -7.06 10.74
N ALA A 400 -11.34 -6.05 10.43
CA ALA A 400 -11.27 -4.74 11.04
C ALA A 400 -11.58 -4.77 12.56
N ILE A 401 -12.55 -5.59 13.02
CA ILE A 401 -12.80 -5.80 14.46
C ILE A 401 -11.53 -6.31 15.15
N SER A 402 -10.86 -7.29 14.55
CA SER A 402 -9.64 -7.88 15.13
C SER A 402 -8.45 -6.89 15.12
N GLY A 403 -8.36 -6.04 14.10
CA GLY A 403 -7.39 -4.93 14.05
C GLY A 403 -7.62 -3.90 15.16
N ILE A 404 -8.89 -3.52 15.39
CA ILE A 404 -9.28 -2.59 16.46
C ILE A 404 -8.98 -3.18 17.83
N GLU A 405 -9.31 -4.44 18.09
CA GLU A 405 -8.97 -5.11 19.35
C GLU A 405 -7.47 -5.10 19.64
N ASN A 406 -6.65 -5.39 18.63
CA ASN A 406 -5.19 -5.36 18.77
C ASN A 406 -4.69 -3.95 19.08
N ALA A 407 -5.21 -2.93 18.39
CA ALA A 407 -4.86 -1.53 18.65
C ALA A 407 -5.31 -1.09 20.06
N MET A 408 -6.44 -1.60 20.53
CA MET A 408 -6.99 -1.29 21.86
C MET A 408 -6.42 -2.15 22.99
N SER A 409 -5.57 -3.14 22.70
CA SER A 409 -4.95 -3.99 23.72
C SER A 409 -4.10 -3.21 24.73
N SER A 410 -3.59 -2.03 24.35
CA SER A 410 -2.87 -1.12 25.24
C SER A 410 -3.73 -0.07 25.93
N VAL A 411 -5.05 -0.04 25.66
CA VAL A 411 -6.02 0.85 26.32
C VAL A 411 -6.57 0.14 27.57
N PRO A 412 -6.35 0.67 28.79
CA PRO A 412 -6.79 0.05 30.04
C PRO A 412 -8.29 -0.18 30.07
N LEU A 413 -8.70 -1.40 30.39
CA LEU A 413 -10.10 -1.72 30.67
C LEU A 413 -10.54 -0.99 31.95
N ARG A 414 -11.68 -0.29 31.89
CA ARG A 414 -12.29 0.25 33.11
C ARG A 414 -12.87 -0.89 33.93
N ALA A 415 -12.57 -0.89 35.24
CA ALA A 415 -12.76 -2.02 36.15
C ALA A 415 -14.21 -2.51 36.37
N GLU A 416 -15.21 -1.94 35.68
CA GLU A 416 -16.63 -2.33 35.83
C GLU A 416 -17.30 -2.80 34.53
N ASP A 417 -16.61 -2.84 33.38
CA ASP A 417 -17.27 -3.20 32.11
C ASP A 417 -16.38 -4.17 31.29
N ASN A 418 -16.71 -5.47 31.34
CA ASN A 418 -16.23 -6.45 30.34
C ASN A 418 -17.02 -6.33 29.01
N SER A 419 -17.64 -5.17 28.77
CA SER A 419 -18.53 -4.91 27.64
C SER A 419 -17.81 -5.10 26.29
N ARG A 420 -16.60 -4.56 26.12
CA ARG A 420 -15.85 -4.59 24.84
C ARG A 420 -15.58 -6.01 24.32
N GLU A 421 -14.96 -6.86 25.14
CA GLU A 421 -14.60 -8.23 24.73
C GLU A 421 -15.84 -9.09 24.48
N VAL A 422 -16.89 -8.91 25.30
CA VAL A 422 -18.16 -9.60 25.14
C VAL A 422 -18.90 -9.13 23.87
N LEU A 423 -18.93 -7.83 23.61
CA LEU A 423 -19.56 -7.25 22.40
C LEU A 423 -18.80 -7.63 21.14
N SER A 424 -17.47 -7.60 21.17
CA SER A 424 -16.62 -8.10 20.08
C SER A 424 -16.89 -9.58 19.79
N GLY A 425 -16.91 -10.42 20.83
CA GLY A 425 -17.19 -11.85 20.70
C GLY A 425 -18.57 -12.12 20.10
N THR A 426 -19.58 -11.41 20.59
CA THR A 426 -20.97 -11.50 20.10
C THR A 426 -21.07 -11.08 18.63
N LEU A 427 -20.44 -9.96 18.26
CA LEU A 427 -20.45 -9.46 16.89
C LEU A 427 -19.73 -10.43 15.92
N LYS A 428 -18.57 -10.95 16.31
CA LYS A 428 -17.83 -11.95 15.52
C LYS A 428 -18.61 -13.23 15.35
N GLU A 429 -19.28 -13.71 16.40
CA GLU A 429 -20.14 -14.89 16.33
C GLU A 429 -21.33 -14.67 15.40
N ASN A 430 -22.01 -13.51 15.47
CA ASN A 430 -23.13 -13.19 14.60
C ASN A 430 -22.72 -13.15 13.13
N ILE A 431 -21.61 -12.46 12.81
CA ILE A 431 -21.11 -12.39 11.43
C ILE A 431 -20.65 -13.77 10.95
N GLY A 432 -19.93 -14.53 11.80
CA GLY A 432 -19.47 -15.88 11.47
C GLY A 432 -20.63 -16.86 11.19
N ARG A 433 -21.71 -16.81 12.00
CA ARG A 433 -22.92 -17.61 11.76
C ARG A 433 -23.58 -17.27 10.43
N LEU A 434 -23.59 -15.99 10.04
CA LEU A 434 -24.16 -15.55 8.77
C LEU A 434 -23.35 -16.07 7.57
N ILE A 435 -22.02 -15.95 7.64
CA ILE A 435 -21.11 -16.45 6.59
C ILE A 435 -21.29 -17.97 6.42
N ILE A 436 -21.31 -18.73 7.51
CA ILE A 436 -21.51 -20.19 7.48
C ILE A 436 -22.89 -20.54 6.88
N SER A 437 -23.94 -19.82 7.27
CA SER A 437 -25.30 -20.05 6.77
C SER A 437 -25.40 -19.80 5.27
N TYR A 438 -24.71 -18.77 4.77
CA TYR A 438 -24.59 -18.49 3.35
C TYR A 438 -23.82 -19.58 2.59
N GLU A 439 -22.66 -19.98 3.08
CA GLU A 439 -21.82 -21.00 2.45
C GLU A 439 -22.54 -22.35 2.31
N GLN A 440 -23.42 -22.66 3.28
CA GLN A 440 -24.22 -23.88 3.29
C GLN A 440 -25.44 -23.81 2.39
N ASN A 441 -26.05 -22.64 2.19
CA ASN A 441 -27.24 -22.48 1.36
C ASN A 441 -27.30 -21.09 0.70
N LYS A 442 -26.83 -21.04 -0.54
CA LYS A 442 -26.63 -19.80 -1.33
C LYS A 442 -27.90 -19.03 -1.68
N ASP A 443 -29.08 -19.61 -1.45
CA ASP A 443 -30.40 -19.01 -1.75
C ASP A 443 -31.15 -18.52 -0.50
N ILE A 444 -30.50 -18.47 0.68
CA ILE A 444 -31.11 -17.94 1.91
C ILE A 444 -31.17 -16.41 1.88
N ASP A 445 -32.34 -15.85 2.20
CA ASP A 445 -32.53 -14.41 2.48
C ASP A 445 -31.99 -14.07 3.87
N LEU A 446 -30.84 -13.38 3.91
CA LEU A 446 -30.10 -13.05 5.12
C LEU A 446 -30.43 -11.67 5.70
N ARG A 447 -31.43 -10.96 5.16
CA ARG A 447 -31.80 -9.59 5.59
C ARG A 447 -32.23 -9.51 7.05
N PRO A 448 -33.09 -10.41 7.58
CA PRO A 448 -33.51 -10.35 8.97
C PRO A 448 -32.32 -10.45 9.93
N GLU A 449 -31.42 -11.40 9.69
CA GLU A 449 -30.24 -11.65 10.52
C GLU A 449 -29.23 -10.49 10.41
N LEU A 450 -29.02 -9.93 9.21
CA LEU A 450 -28.10 -8.83 9.01
C LEU A 450 -28.61 -7.51 9.62
N SER A 451 -29.89 -7.19 9.44
CA SER A 451 -30.49 -5.93 9.91
C SER A 451 -30.84 -5.94 11.40
N GLU A 452 -31.30 -7.05 11.97
CA GLU A 452 -31.68 -7.13 13.38
C GLU A 452 -30.54 -7.59 14.29
N GLU A 453 -29.72 -8.58 13.89
CA GLU A 453 -28.68 -9.13 14.77
C GLU A 453 -27.31 -8.48 14.56
N ILE A 454 -26.82 -8.40 13.30
CA ILE A 454 -25.46 -7.90 13.03
C ILE A 454 -25.38 -6.39 13.19
N PHE A 455 -26.30 -5.63 12.57
CA PHE A 455 -26.27 -4.17 12.67
C PHE A 455 -26.45 -3.70 14.12
N THR A 456 -27.38 -4.29 14.87
CA THR A 456 -27.58 -3.98 16.30
C THR A 456 -26.35 -4.31 17.13
N ALA A 457 -25.74 -5.50 16.94
CA ALA A 457 -24.51 -5.88 17.63
C ALA A 457 -23.35 -4.95 17.28
N PHE A 458 -23.22 -4.56 16.01
CA PHE A 458 -22.19 -3.64 15.54
C PHE A 458 -22.35 -2.25 16.13
N MET A 459 -23.57 -1.69 16.12
CA MET A 459 -23.81 -0.37 16.69
C MET A 459 -23.56 -0.35 18.21
N GLY A 460 -23.92 -1.42 18.92
CA GLY A 460 -23.61 -1.60 20.33
C GLY A 460 -22.10 -1.63 20.59
N TRP A 461 -21.38 -2.43 19.81
CA TRP A 461 -19.92 -2.53 19.87
C TRP A 461 -19.22 -1.20 19.54
N MET A 462 -19.56 -0.58 18.40
CA MET A 462 -18.99 0.69 17.95
C MET A 462 -19.18 1.81 18.98
N ASN A 463 -20.37 1.91 19.59
CA ASN A 463 -20.64 2.90 20.62
C ASN A 463 -19.76 2.71 21.85
N GLU A 464 -19.51 1.46 22.25
CA GLU A 464 -18.64 1.16 23.39
C GLU A 464 -17.18 1.53 23.08
N ILE A 465 -16.69 1.18 21.89
CA ILE A 465 -15.33 1.56 21.43
C ILE A 465 -15.16 3.08 21.43
N GLN A 466 -16.12 3.81 20.88
CA GLN A 466 -16.08 5.28 20.85
C GLN A 466 -16.18 5.90 22.25
N LYS A 467 -16.96 5.30 23.15
CA LYS A 467 -17.10 5.75 24.55
C LYS A 467 -15.78 5.59 25.30
N GLU A 468 -15.10 4.44 25.17
CA GLU A 468 -13.79 4.22 25.78
C GLU A 468 -12.78 5.27 25.30
N LEU A 469 -12.69 5.46 23.97
CA LEU A 469 -11.73 6.35 23.33
C LEU A 469 -12.02 7.86 23.49
N LYS A 470 -13.26 8.27 23.79
CA LYS A 470 -13.63 9.69 24.06
C LYS A 470 -13.52 10.09 25.53
N SER A 471 -13.31 9.12 26.42
CA SER A 471 -13.40 9.31 27.86
C SER A 471 -12.05 9.45 28.57
N GLU A 472 -10.97 9.47 27.80
CA GLU A 472 -9.60 9.86 28.14
C GLU A 472 -9.22 11.10 27.32
#